data_AF-A0A2T2TF30-F1
#
_entry.id   AF-A0A2T2TF30-F1
#
_cell.length_a   1.000
_cell.length_b   1.000
_cell.length_c   1.000
_cell.angle_alpha   90.00
_cell.angle_beta   90.00
_cell.angle_gamma   90.00
#
_symmetry.space_group_name_H-M   'P 1'
#
loop_
_entity.id
_entity.type
_entity.pdbx_description
1 polymer ?
#
loop_
_entity_poly.entity_id
_entity_poly.type
_entity_poly.pdbx_seq_one_letter_code
_entity_poly.pdbx_strand_id
1 'polypeptide(L)'
;MPESKTTCPECGAVVPAGAEQCVLCGTEVPAEEAAAGGEADGAVAPASASSGTDAAAPSAEEGDGASDEGVFCNQCGWQNPPGAYFCSRCGHELQPEARAEL
;
A
#
# COMPACT_ATOMS: atom_id res chain seq x y z
N MET A 1 -21.56 -9.63 24.83
CA MET A 1 -21.18 -8.19 24.84
C MET A 1 -20.68 -7.89 23.44
N PRO A 2 -21.35 -7.04 22.64
CA PRO A 2 -20.88 -6.78 21.28
C PRO A 2 -19.56 -6.00 21.36
N GLU A 3 -18.50 -6.55 20.79
CA GLU A 3 -17.23 -5.85 20.60
C GLU A 3 -17.44 -4.78 19.54
N SER A 4 -17.64 -3.53 19.97
CA SER A 4 -17.72 -2.38 19.07
C SER A 4 -16.36 -2.20 18.39
N LYS A 5 -16.33 -2.07 17.07
CA LYS A 5 -15.14 -1.92 16.23
C LYS A 5 -15.34 -0.70 15.33
N THR A 6 -14.30 0.09 15.10
CA THR A 6 -14.33 1.28 14.22
C THR A 6 -13.22 1.19 13.19
N THR A 7 -13.33 1.95 12.09
CA THR A 7 -12.33 1.94 11.04
C THR A 7 -11.39 3.13 11.21
N CYS A 8 -10.09 2.89 11.17
CA CYS A 8 -9.06 3.92 11.17
C CYS A 8 -9.21 4.77 9.90
N PRO A 9 -9.37 6.09 10.00
CA PRO A 9 -9.58 6.96 8.84
C PRO A 9 -8.32 7.14 7.98
N GLU A 10 -7.12 6.94 8.55
CA GLU A 10 -5.87 7.15 7.82
C GLU A 10 -5.46 5.96 6.96
N CYS A 11 -5.70 4.72 7.42
CA CYS A 11 -5.25 3.51 6.73
C CYS A 11 -6.36 2.50 6.42
N GLY A 12 -7.58 2.74 6.91
CA GLY A 12 -8.73 1.85 6.69
C GLY A 12 -8.76 0.59 7.56
N ALA A 13 -7.87 0.46 8.54
CA ALA A 13 -7.81 -0.70 9.43
C ALA A 13 -9.02 -0.75 10.38
N VAL A 14 -9.60 -1.93 10.59
CA VAL A 14 -10.62 -2.12 11.63
C VAL A 14 -9.93 -2.25 12.99
N VAL A 15 -10.19 -1.31 13.89
CA VAL A 15 -9.62 -1.21 15.24
C VAL A 15 -10.74 -1.31 16.30
N PRO A 16 -10.46 -1.81 17.52
CA PRO A 16 -11.48 -1.92 18.55
C PRO A 16 -11.92 -0.54 19.04
N ALA A 17 -13.21 -0.39 19.39
CA ALA A 17 -13.72 0.84 19.99
C ALA A 17 -13.03 1.07 21.34
N GLY A 18 -12.46 2.26 21.51
CA GLY A 18 -11.64 2.62 22.67
C GLY A 18 -10.13 2.41 22.47
N ALA A 19 -9.67 2.01 21.27
CA ALA A 19 -8.25 2.10 20.94
C ALA A 19 -7.85 3.58 20.81
N GLU A 20 -6.84 4.01 21.55
CA GLU A 20 -6.28 5.36 21.45
C GLU A 20 -5.41 5.51 20.19
N GLN A 21 -4.90 4.39 19.65
CA GLN A 21 -4.00 4.38 18.51
C GLN A 21 -4.19 3.13 17.65
N CYS A 22 -4.11 3.30 16.34
CA CYS A 22 -4.24 2.23 15.36
C CYS A 22 -3.03 1.31 15.43
N VAL A 23 -3.26 0.02 15.70
CA VAL A 23 -2.20 -0.98 15.80
C VAL A 23 -1.48 -1.28 14.49
N LEU A 24 -2.03 -0.85 13.35
CA LEU A 24 -1.41 -1.07 12.04
C LEU A 24 -0.52 0.10 11.59
N CYS A 25 -0.95 1.34 11.79
CA CYS A 25 -0.23 2.51 11.28
C CYS A 25 0.26 3.49 12.36
N GLY A 26 -0.15 3.30 13.62
CA GLY A 26 0.21 4.19 14.72
C GLY A 26 -0.57 5.51 14.75
N THR A 27 -1.58 5.71 13.90
CA THR A 27 -2.42 6.92 13.96
C THR A 27 -3.31 6.90 15.18
N GLU A 28 -3.40 8.01 15.90
CA GLU A 28 -4.38 8.22 16.97
C GLU A 28 -5.82 8.09 16.45
N VAL A 29 -6.66 7.33 17.16
CA VAL A 29 -8.04 7.07 16.75
C VAL A 29 -8.95 7.88 17.67
N PRO A 30 -9.77 8.79 17.13
CA PRO A 30 -10.61 9.64 17.97
C PRO A 30 -11.65 8.77 18.70
N ALA A 31 -11.59 8.79 20.03
CA ALA A 31 -12.55 8.13 20.90
C ALA A 31 -13.80 9.01 21.01
N GLU A 32 -14.83 8.65 20.25
CA GLU A 32 -16.16 9.29 20.22
C GLU A 32 -16.18 10.75 19.75
N GLU A 33 -16.35 10.94 18.44
CA GLU A 33 -17.50 11.70 17.93
C GLU A 33 -17.72 11.32 16.46
N ALA A 34 -18.89 10.75 16.18
CA ALA A 34 -19.31 10.35 14.85
C ALA A 34 -19.86 11.54 14.06
N ALA A 35 -19.27 11.82 12.90
CA ALA A 35 -19.95 12.30 11.69
C ALA A 35 -19.01 12.05 10.50
N ALA A 36 -19.35 11.35 9.43
CA ALA A 36 -20.56 10.66 9.00
C ALA A 36 -20.16 9.63 7.95
N GLY A 37 -20.94 8.55 7.82
CA GLY A 37 -20.94 7.72 6.62
C GLY A 37 -21.42 8.52 5.39
N GLY A 38 -21.30 8.01 4.17
CA GLY A 38 -20.98 6.64 3.81
C GLY A 38 -20.79 6.45 2.31
N GLU A 39 -20.78 5.18 1.97
CA GLU A 39 -20.64 4.60 0.64
C GLU A 39 -21.86 4.90 -0.26
N ALA A 40 -21.65 5.15 -1.56
CA ALA A 40 -22.20 4.36 -2.68
C ALA A 40 -22.22 5.12 -4.02
N ASP A 41 -21.74 4.41 -5.05
CA ASP A 41 -22.18 4.37 -6.45
C ASP A 41 -22.58 5.67 -7.18
N GLY A 42 -21.75 6.04 -8.16
CA GLY A 42 -22.03 7.11 -9.10
C GLY A 42 -21.33 6.84 -10.43
N ALA A 43 -21.90 5.96 -11.23
CA ALA A 43 -21.60 5.86 -12.65
C ALA A 43 -21.89 7.21 -13.34
N VAL A 44 -20.86 7.83 -13.93
CA VAL A 44 -21.01 8.76 -15.04
C VAL A 44 -19.85 8.58 -16.01
N ALA A 45 -20.24 8.30 -17.25
CA ALA A 45 -19.40 8.04 -18.41
C ALA A 45 -18.69 9.34 -18.93
N PRO A 46 -17.70 9.22 -19.83
CA PRO A 46 -16.56 10.12 -19.94
C PRO A 46 -16.79 11.34 -20.86
N ALA A 47 -16.16 12.46 -20.52
CA ALA A 47 -15.98 13.60 -21.41
C ALA A 47 -14.51 14.04 -21.40
N SER A 48 -13.89 13.91 -22.58
CA SER A 48 -12.55 14.34 -22.94
C SER A 48 -12.25 15.81 -22.63
N ALA A 49 -11.02 16.08 -22.17
CA ALA A 49 -10.23 17.23 -22.62
C ALA A 49 -8.73 17.01 -22.33
N SER A 50 -7.92 17.41 -23.29
CA SER A 50 -6.49 17.13 -23.47
C SER A 50 -5.52 17.60 -22.38
N SER A 51 -4.43 16.83 -22.28
CA SER A 51 -3.03 17.25 -22.29
C SER A 51 -2.59 18.38 -21.36
N GLY A 52 -1.89 18.00 -20.30
CA GLY A 52 -0.90 18.83 -19.61
C GLY A 52 0.32 17.98 -19.30
N THR A 53 1.32 18.05 -20.17
CA THR A 53 2.67 17.56 -19.87
C THR A 53 3.32 18.56 -18.92
N ASP A 54 3.83 18.10 -17.79
CA ASP A 54 5.13 18.58 -17.30
C ASP A 54 5.74 17.55 -16.35
N ALA A 55 6.84 16.99 -16.80
CA ALA A 55 7.73 16.17 -16.02
C ALA A 55 8.67 17.11 -15.26
N ALA A 56 8.52 17.16 -13.93
CA ALA A 56 9.51 17.75 -13.04
C ALA A 56 9.95 16.69 -12.03
N ALA A 57 11.24 16.39 -12.10
CA ALA A 57 11.97 15.31 -11.46
C ALA A 57 11.79 15.18 -9.93
N PRO A 58 11.74 13.96 -9.37
CA PRO A 58 11.96 13.76 -7.94
C PRO A 58 13.43 14.03 -7.61
N SER A 59 13.65 14.93 -6.65
CA SER A 59 14.94 15.12 -6.00
C SER A 59 15.33 13.84 -5.26
N ALA A 60 16.56 13.40 -5.53
CA ALA A 60 17.23 12.33 -4.84
C ALA A 60 17.40 12.66 -3.36
N GLU A 61 17.09 11.70 -2.50
CA GLU A 61 17.75 11.54 -1.21
C GLU A 61 18.14 10.07 -1.12
N GLU A 62 19.42 9.87 -0.87
CA GLU A 62 20.21 8.67 -1.13
C GLU A 62 19.99 7.58 -0.07
N GLY A 63 20.00 6.33 -0.53
CA GLY A 63 20.10 5.14 0.31
C GLY A 63 21.02 4.13 -0.37
N ASP A 64 22.28 4.16 0.04
CA ASP A 64 23.35 3.23 -0.33
C ASP A 64 23.03 1.78 0.10
N GLY A 65 23.22 0.83 -0.81
CA GLY A 65 23.53 -0.56 -0.48
C GLY A 65 22.54 -1.64 -0.91
N ALA A 66 22.59 -2.05 -2.18
CA ALA A 66 22.84 -3.44 -2.61
C ALA A 66 22.40 -3.66 -4.07
N SER A 67 23.37 -3.70 -4.99
CA SER A 67 23.32 -4.30 -6.33
C SER A 67 21.96 -4.35 -7.03
N ASP A 68 21.76 -3.34 -7.89
CA ASP A 68 20.61 -2.94 -8.71
C ASP A 68 20.00 -3.95 -9.70
N GLU A 69 20.00 -5.26 -9.42
CA GLU A 69 19.27 -6.25 -10.23
C GLU A 69 18.26 -7.00 -9.35
N GLY A 70 17.20 -6.28 -8.99
CA GLY A 70 16.02 -6.85 -8.35
C GLY A 70 15.18 -7.67 -9.34
N VAL A 71 14.45 -8.65 -8.82
CA VAL A 71 13.57 -9.52 -9.60
C VAL A 71 12.10 -9.15 -9.46
N PHE A 72 11.39 -9.09 -10.58
CA PHE A 72 9.96 -8.83 -10.62
C PHE A 72 9.14 -10.09 -10.39
N CYS A 73 8.12 -9.97 -9.56
CA CYS A 73 7.12 -11.01 -9.38
C CYS A 73 6.24 -11.15 -10.64
N ASN A 74 6.14 -12.35 -11.20
CA ASN A 74 5.27 -12.63 -12.35
C ASN A 74 3.77 -12.65 -12.02
N GLN A 75 3.40 -12.65 -10.73
CA GLN A 75 1.99 -12.60 -10.32
C GLN A 75 1.47 -11.18 -10.10
N CYS A 76 2.28 -10.30 -9.51
CA CYS A 76 1.84 -8.96 -9.13
C CYS A 76 2.71 -7.81 -9.67
N GLY A 77 3.81 -8.11 -10.36
CA GLY A 77 4.72 -7.12 -10.94
C GLY A 77 5.60 -6.38 -9.92
N TRP A 78 5.57 -6.75 -8.65
CA TRP A 78 6.38 -6.10 -7.61
C TRP A 78 7.87 -6.45 -7.76
N GLN A 79 8.74 -5.45 -7.64
CA GLN A 79 10.19 -5.66 -7.61
C GLN A 79 10.64 -6.15 -6.24
N ASN A 80 11.31 -7.29 -6.21
CA ASN A 80 11.85 -7.91 -5.01
C ASN A 80 13.38 -7.86 -5.08
N PRO A 81 14.07 -7.85 -3.93
CA PRO A 81 15.52 -7.93 -3.91
C PRO A 81 16.02 -9.26 -4.52
N PRO A 82 17.24 -9.27 -5.10
CA PRO A 82 17.82 -10.50 -5.62
C PRO A 82 17.93 -11.56 -4.52
N GLY A 83 17.66 -12.82 -4.87
CA GLY A 83 17.73 -13.93 -3.91
C GLY A 83 16.47 -14.13 -3.05
N ALA A 84 15.44 -13.31 -3.20
CA ALA A 84 14.15 -13.52 -2.54
C ALA A 84 13.47 -14.81 -3.04
N TYR A 85 12.96 -15.63 -2.11
CA TYR A 85 12.23 -16.87 -2.41
C TYR A 85 10.73 -16.64 -2.62
N PHE A 86 10.18 -15.65 -1.94
CA PHE A 86 8.75 -15.30 -1.98
C PHE A 86 8.61 -13.79 -2.15
N CYS A 87 7.55 -13.37 -2.85
CA CYS A 87 7.24 -11.96 -3.03
C CYS A 87 6.83 -11.33 -1.70
N SER A 88 7.49 -10.25 -1.30
CA SER A 88 7.17 -9.53 -0.06
C SER A 88 5.82 -8.81 -0.09
N ARG A 89 5.24 -8.62 -1.29
CA ARG A 89 3.94 -7.98 -1.48
C ARG A 89 2.78 -8.98 -1.51
N CYS A 90 2.88 -10.06 -2.29
CA CYS A 90 1.76 -10.99 -2.49
C CYS A 90 1.99 -12.40 -1.92
N GLY A 91 3.20 -12.71 -1.44
CA GLY A 91 3.54 -14.01 -0.86
C GLY A 91 3.76 -15.15 -1.87
N HIS A 92 3.61 -14.90 -3.17
CA HIS A 92 3.85 -15.94 -4.19
C HIS A 92 5.34 -16.25 -4.34
N GLU A 93 5.66 -17.51 -4.61
CA GLU A 93 7.02 -17.96 -4.87
C GLU A 93 7.63 -17.26 -6.09
N LEU A 94 8.87 -16.83 -5.97
CA LEU A 94 9.62 -16.20 -7.06
C LEU A 94 10.42 -17.27 -7.79
N GLN A 95 10.48 -17.18 -9.11
CA GLN A 95 11.13 -18.19 -9.94
C GLN A 95 12.63 -18.31 -9.60
N PRO A 96 13.27 -19.48 -9.72
CA PRO A 96 14.68 -19.64 -9.36
C PRO A 96 15.64 -18.76 -10.19
N GLU A 97 15.29 -18.44 -11.45
CA GLU A 97 16.00 -17.47 -12.30
C GLU A 97 16.08 -16.06 -11.68
N ALA A 98 15.18 -15.75 -10.74
CA ALA A 98 15.15 -14.53 -9.93
C ALA A 98 16.26 -14.45 -8.86
N ARG A 99 16.91 -15.58 -8.56
CA ARG A 99 17.78 -15.74 -7.39
C ARG A 99 19.27 -15.60 -7.67
N ALA A 100 19.65 -15.11 -8.86
CA ALA A 100 21.02 -14.88 -9.30
C ALA A 100 21.91 -16.13 -9.18
N GLU A 101 22.02 -16.89 -10.28
CA GLU A 101 22.95 -18.01 -10.40
C GLU A 101 24.37 -17.45 -10.64
N LEU A 102 25.25 -17.68 -9.67
CA LEU A 102 26.68 -17.34 -9.66
C LEU A 102 27.49 -18.06 -10.74
#